data_AF-A0A1M5V085-F1
#
_entry.id   AF-A0A1M5V085-F1
#
_cell.length_a   1.000
_cell.length_b   1.000
_cell.length_c   1.000
_cell.angle_alpha   90.00
_cell.angle_beta   90.00
_cell.angle_gamma   90.00
#
_symmetry.space_group_name_H-M   'P 1'
#
loop_
_entity.id
_entity.type
_entity.pdbx_description
1 polymer ?
#
loop_
_entity_poly.entity_id
_entity_poly.type
_entity_poly.pdbx_seq_one_letter_code
_entity_poly.pdbx_strand_id
1 'polypeptide(L)'
;MTHAERYCNLLALTKRPVVDSSYHAAFYLLATDDTLYKRACPHVSLDGVDFTAMKRKCGDLDYMQKQLLSIAHNLFSWTSKCPVTPHDLSCLGYPTLDYVCSAFYIANGMVRLQVQENDIGEQIFSLDMSRYEQNKKVYTLMFGPSGSIRELEPDGLEQG
;
A
#
# COMPACT_ATOMS: atom_id res chain seq x y z
N MET A 1 5.86 -18.19 9.47
CA MET A 1 6.39 -16.93 8.93
C MET A 1 5.49 -15.79 9.38
N THR A 2 6.06 -14.67 9.81
CA THR A 2 5.32 -13.43 10.10
C THR A 2 4.87 -12.76 8.81
N HIS A 3 4.01 -11.74 8.93
CA HIS A 3 3.58 -10.92 7.80
C HIS A 3 4.79 -10.23 7.11
N ALA A 4 5.74 -9.71 7.88
CA ALA A 4 6.95 -9.08 7.35
C ALA A 4 7.88 -10.07 6.64
N GLU A 5 8.03 -11.29 7.16
CA GLU A 5 8.84 -12.34 6.53
C GLU A 5 8.25 -12.77 5.18
N ARG A 6 6.93 -12.96 5.12
CA ARG A 6 6.22 -13.29 3.87
C ARG A 6 6.38 -12.16 2.84
N TYR A 7 6.27 -10.92 3.27
CA TYR A 7 6.50 -9.75 2.43
C TYR A 7 7.94 -9.69 1.89
N CYS A 8 8.95 -9.90 2.75
CA CYS A 8 10.35 -9.92 2.33
C CYS A 8 10.63 -11.03 1.33
N ASN A 9 10.00 -12.20 1.51
CA ASN A 9 10.11 -13.30 0.56
C ASN A 9 9.54 -12.93 -0.82
N LEU A 10 8.35 -12.32 -0.88
CA LEU A 10 7.76 -11.86 -2.15
C LEU A 10 8.65 -10.86 -2.86
N LEU A 11 9.26 -9.91 -2.13
CA LEU A 11 10.24 -8.98 -2.69
C LEU A 11 11.45 -9.72 -3.26
N ALA A 12 12.01 -10.68 -2.52
CA ALA A 12 13.16 -11.46 -2.96
C ALA A 12 12.87 -12.26 -4.24
N LEU A 13 11.65 -12.75 -4.42
CA LEU A 13 11.23 -13.47 -5.63
C LEU A 13 11.28 -12.61 -6.90
N THR A 14 11.14 -11.28 -6.77
CA THR A 14 11.28 -10.37 -7.93
C THR A 14 12.71 -10.32 -8.47
N LYS A 15 13.72 -10.62 -7.63
CA LYS A 15 15.15 -10.46 -7.94
C LYS A 15 15.52 -9.04 -8.43
N ARG A 16 14.69 -8.05 -8.15
CA ARG A 16 14.93 -6.65 -8.51
C ARG A 16 15.61 -5.93 -7.33
N PRO A 17 16.65 -5.12 -7.57
CA PRO A 17 17.32 -4.37 -6.50
C PRO A 17 16.43 -3.25 -5.93
N VAL A 18 15.56 -2.68 -6.76
CA VAL A 18 14.60 -1.64 -6.39
C VAL A 18 13.26 -1.97 -7.05
N VAL A 19 12.20 -1.86 -6.27
CA VAL A 19 10.82 -1.94 -6.76
C VAL A 19 10.07 -0.66 -6.36
N ASP A 20 9.04 -0.32 -7.11
CA ASP A 20 8.23 0.87 -6.85
C ASP A 20 7.15 0.64 -5.78
N SER A 21 6.41 1.70 -5.44
CA SER A 21 5.35 1.67 -4.43
C SER A 21 4.23 0.68 -4.73
N SER A 22 3.99 0.37 -6.01
CA SER A 22 2.92 -0.54 -6.43
C SER A 22 3.26 -1.99 -6.04
N TYR A 23 4.51 -2.40 -6.19
CA TYR A 23 5.02 -3.68 -5.68
C TYR A 23 4.91 -3.74 -4.16
N HIS A 24 5.36 -2.69 -3.47
CA HIS A 24 5.32 -2.65 -2.02
C HIS A 24 3.89 -2.78 -1.48
N ALA A 25 2.93 -2.02 -2.02
CA ALA A 25 1.54 -2.09 -1.62
C ALA A 25 0.91 -3.46 -1.89
N ALA A 26 1.17 -4.02 -3.08
CA ALA A 26 0.60 -5.30 -3.47
C ALA A 26 1.16 -6.45 -2.63
N PHE A 27 2.48 -6.51 -2.42
CA PHE A 27 3.10 -7.55 -1.60
C PHE A 27 2.77 -7.42 -0.13
N TYR A 28 2.60 -6.19 0.38
CA TYR A 28 2.12 -5.97 1.73
C TYR A 28 0.74 -6.63 1.94
N LEU A 29 -0.18 -6.50 0.98
CA LEU A 29 -1.50 -7.15 1.08
C LEU A 29 -1.45 -8.66 0.84
N LEU A 30 -0.68 -9.13 -0.15
CA LEU A 30 -0.58 -10.57 -0.43
C LEU A 30 0.06 -11.35 0.72
N ALA A 31 0.86 -10.68 1.56
CA ALA A 31 1.55 -11.27 2.69
C ALA A 31 0.72 -11.31 4.00
N THR A 32 -0.49 -10.73 4.04
CA THR A 32 -1.29 -10.66 5.30
C THR A 32 -1.72 -12.04 5.78
N ASP A 33 -2.06 -12.93 4.84
CA ASP A 33 -2.52 -14.28 5.09
C ASP A 33 -1.56 -15.33 4.50
N ASP A 34 -1.41 -16.46 5.19
CA ASP A 34 -0.49 -17.53 4.78
C ASP A 34 -0.94 -18.24 3.50
N THR A 35 -2.26 -18.46 3.35
CA THR A 35 -2.80 -19.11 2.15
C THR A 35 -2.66 -18.19 0.95
N LEU A 36 -3.07 -16.92 1.08
CA LEU A 36 -2.93 -15.93 0.02
C LEU A 36 -1.47 -15.75 -0.41
N TYR A 37 -0.54 -15.66 0.53
CA TYR A 37 0.88 -15.59 0.26
C TYR A 37 1.39 -16.81 -0.53
N LYS A 38 1.10 -18.03 -0.06
CA LYS A 38 1.51 -19.26 -0.74
C LYS A 38 0.96 -19.36 -2.15
N ARG A 39 -0.27 -18.86 -2.36
CA ARG A 39 -0.90 -18.75 -3.68
C ARG A 39 -0.25 -17.68 -4.56
N ALA A 40 0.30 -16.62 -3.99
CA ALA A 40 0.98 -15.56 -4.73
C ALA A 40 2.38 -15.95 -5.21
N CYS A 41 3.17 -16.67 -4.40
CA CYS A 41 4.59 -16.96 -4.70
C CYS A 41 4.84 -17.53 -6.11
N PRO A 42 4.06 -18.50 -6.64
CA PRO A 42 4.28 -19.05 -7.98
C PRO A 42 4.06 -18.07 -9.14
N HIS A 43 3.49 -16.90 -8.86
CA HIS A 43 3.13 -15.88 -9.84
C HIS A 43 4.02 -14.64 -9.77
N VAL A 44 5.04 -14.64 -8.92
CA VAL A 44 6.04 -13.56 -8.83
C VAL A 44 7.32 -14.02 -9.52
N SER A 45 7.81 -13.21 -10.44
CA SER A 45 9.05 -13.46 -11.18
C SER A 45 9.82 -12.16 -11.43
N LEU A 46 10.95 -12.28 -12.14
CA LEU A 46 11.72 -11.12 -12.61
C LEU A 46 10.90 -10.19 -13.52
N ASP A 47 9.99 -10.76 -14.30
CA ASP A 47 9.16 -10.01 -15.27
C ASP A 47 8.04 -9.22 -14.58
N GLY A 48 7.63 -9.66 -13.39
CA GLY A 48 6.65 -8.97 -12.55
C GLY A 48 5.72 -9.95 -11.84
N VAL A 49 4.46 -9.54 -11.67
CA VAL A 49 3.44 -10.32 -10.96
C VAL A 49 2.27 -10.66 -11.89
N ASP A 50 2.04 -11.95 -12.13
CA ASP A 50 0.91 -12.40 -12.96
C ASP A 50 -0.37 -12.58 -12.14
N PHE A 51 -1.01 -11.45 -11.81
CA PHE A 51 -2.28 -11.42 -11.10
C PHE A 51 -3.42 -12.08 -11.88
N THR A 52 -3.36 -12.09 -13.21
CA THR A 52 -4.40 -12.70 -14.06
C THR A 52 -4.38 -14.22 -13.91
N ALA A 53 -3.20 -14.83 -13.98
CA ALA A 53 -3.05 -16.26 -13.69
C ALA A 53 -3.38 -16.59 -12.24
N MET A 54 -3.02 -15.73 -11.29
CA MET A 54 -3.35 -15.93 -9.87
C MET A 54 -4.87 -15.96 -9.65
N LYS A 55 -5.61 -14.95 -10.14
CA LYS A 55 -7.08 -14.91 -10.05
C LYS A 55 -7.76 -16.12 -10.71
N ARG A 56 -7.19 -16.65 -11.79
CA ARG A 56 -7.71 -17.84 -12.49
C ARG A 56 -7.45 -19.14 -11.73
N LYS A 57 -6.27 -19.28 -11.10
CA LYS A 57 -5.83 -20.52 -10.46
C LYS A 57 -6.23 -20.62 -8.98
N CYS A 58 -6.56 -19.51 -8.34
CA CYS A 58 -6.86 -19.43 -6.91
C CYS A 58 -8.37 -19.26 -6.66
N GLY A 59 -9.19 -20.07 -7.33
CA GLY A 59 -10.65 -20.05 -7.20
C GLY A 59 -11.13 -20.55 -5.82
N ASP A 60 -10.29 -21.29 -5.12
CA ASP A 60 -10.49 -21.85 -3.78
C ASP A 60 -10.27 -20.86 -2.64
N LEU A 61 -9.72 -19.67 -2.92
CA LEU A 61 -9.59 -18.61 -1.92
C LEU A 61 -10.96 -18.27 -1.32
N ASP A 62 -10.97 -17.98 -0.03
CA ASP A 62 -12.16 -17.49 0.65
C ASP A 62 -12.55 -16.08 0.16
N TYR A 63 -13.69 -15.60 0.65
CA TYR A 63 -14.24 -14.31 0.24
C TYR A 63 -13.26 -13.15 0.53
N MET A 64 -12.67 -13.13 1.72
CA MET A 64 -11.78 -12.04 2.16
C MET A 64 -10.45 -12.06 1.41
N GLN A 65 -9.87 -13.24 1.20
CA GLN A 65 -8.66 -13.43 0.40
C GLN A 65 -8.86 -12.98 -1.06
N LYS A 66 -10.03 -13.25 -1.66
CA LYS A 66 -10.38 -12.78 -3.01
C LYS A 66 -10.52 -11.26 -3.08
N GLN A 67 -11.03 -10.62 -2.02
CA GLN A 67 -11.08 -9.16 -1.93
C GLN A 67 -9.67 -8.57 -1.84
N LEU A 68 -8.83 -9.07 -0.93
CA LEU A 68 -7.44 -8.63 -0.79
C LEU A 68 -6.64 -8.80 -2.09
N LEU A 69 -6.78 -9.95 -2.76
CA LEU A 69 -6.17 -10.20 -4.07
C LEU A 69 -6.64 -9.18 -5.12
N SER A 70 -7.92 -8.83 -5.10
CA SER A 70 -8.48 -7.87 -6.05
C SER A 70 -7.98 -6.45 -5.80
N ILE A 71 -7.89 -6.04 -4.53
CA ILE A 71 -7.31 -4.75 -4.12
C ILE A 71 -5.83 -4.71 -4.50
N ALA A 72 -5.04 -5.74 -4.18
CA ALA A 72 -3.62 -5.81 -4.50
C ALA A 72 -3.36 -5.69 -6.01
N HIS A 73 -4.13 -6.40 -6.85
CA HIS A 73 -4.01 -6.29 -8.31
C HIS A 73 -4.33 -4.85 -8.79
N ASN A 74 -5.35 -4.22 -8.21
CA ASN A 74 -5.70 -2.85 -8.60
C ASN A 74 -4.64 -1.84 -8.16
N LEU A 75 -4.12 -1.92 -6.93
CA LEU A 75 -3.03 -1.06 -6.47
C LEU A 75 -1.72 -1.29 -7.26
N PHE A 76 -1.50 -2.50 -7.77
CA PHE A 76 -0.35 -2.81 -8.62
C PHE A 76 -0.47 -2.22 -10.04
N SER A 77 -1.63 -2.42 -10.69
CA SER A 77 -1.82 -2.10 -12.12
C SER A 77 -2.50 -0.75 -12.40
N TRP A 78 -3.16 -0.18 -11.40
CA TRP A 78 -3.92 1.08 -11.37
C TRP A 78 -5.16 1.09 -12.27
N THR A 79 -5.24 0.16 -13.22
CA THR A 79 -6.25 0.11 -14.29
C THR A 79 -7.05 -1.19 -14.28
N SER A 80 -6.61 -2.21 -13.54
CA SER A 80 -7.38 -3.46 -13.46
C SER A 80 -8.70 -3.27 -12.72
N LYS A 81 -9.72 -4.04 -13.10
CA LYS A 81 -11.02 -4.02 -12.42
C LYS A 81 -10.88 -4.55 -10.98
N CYS A 82 -11.39 -3.78 -10.03
CA CYS A 82 -11.57 -4.16 -8.63
C CYS A 82 -13.06 -4.21 -8.31
N PRO A 83 -13.66 -5.38 -8.03
CA PRO A 83 -15.08 -5.47 -7.67
C PRO A 83 -15.35 -5.11 -6.21
N VAL A 84 -14.32 -4.86 -5.39
CA VAL A 84 -14.46 -4.57 -3.96
C VAL A 84 -15.14 -3.21 -3.78
N THR A 85 -16.29 -3.22 -3.13
CA THR A 85 -17.09 -2.02 -2.87
C THR A 85 -16.71 -1.34 -1.54
N PRO A 86 -17.13 -0.09 -1.30
CA PRO A 86 -17.00 0.51 0.04
C PRO A 86 -17.68 -0.30 1.15
N HIS A 87 -18.81 -0.97 0.85
CA HIS A 87 -19.46 -1.86 1.82
C HIS A 87 -18.57 -3.07 2.15
N ASP A 88 -17.97 -3.69 1.13
CA ASP A 88 -17.01 -4.76 1.32
C ASP A 88 -15.83 -4.34 2.20
N LEU A 89 -15.26 -3.15 1.96
CA LEU A 89 -14.19 -2.60 2.79
C LEU A 89 -14.64 -2.45 4.25
N SER A 90 -15.86 -1.98 4.48
CA SER A 90 -16.41 -1.85 5.84
C SER A 90 -16.56 -3.19 6.56
N CYS A 91 -16.75 -4.28 5.82
CA CYS A 91 -16.88 -5.63 6.37
C CYS A 91 -15.54 -6.30 6.69
N LEU A 92 -14.40 -5.76 6.23
CA LEU A 92 -13.08 -6.35 6.50
C LEU A 92 -12.71 -6.33 7.99
N GLY A 93 -13.13 -5.28 8.71
CA GLY A 93 -12.85 -5.11 10.15
C GLY A 93 -11.37 -5.02 10.49
N TYR A 94 -11.06 -5.06 11.79
CA TYR A 94 -9.69 -5.10 12.29
C TYR A 94 -9.15 -6.54 12.29
N PRO A 95 -7.87 -6.79 11.88
CA PRO A 95 -6.88 -5.81 11.40
C PRO A 95 -6.87 -5.61 9.87
N THR A 96 -7.71 -6.33 9.13
CA THR A 96 -7.63 -6.38 7.67
C THR A 96 -7.84 -5.03 6.98
N LEU A 97 -8.78 -4.22 7.47
CA LEU A 97 -9.02 -2.87 6.96
C LEU A 97 -7.81 -1.96 7.18
N ASP A 98 -7.10 -2.09 8.30
CA ASP A 98 -5.89 -1.29 8.59
C ASP A 98 -4.77 -1.63 7.63
N TYR A 99 -4.64 -2.91 7.25
CA TYR A 99 -3.70 -3.33 6.22
C TYR A 99 -4.06 -2.75 4.85
N VAL A 100 -5.34 -2.75 4.48
CA VAL A 100 -5.82 -2.15 3.22
C VAL A 100 -5.58 -0.64 3.19
N CYS A 101 -5.92 0.08 4.27
CA CYS A 101 -5.65 1.52 4.38
C CYS A 101 -4.16 1.83 4.28
N SER A 102 -3.33 1.05 4.96
CA SER A 102 -1.86 1.18 4.88
C SER A 102 -1.38 0.95 3.44
N ALA A 103 -1.91 -0.07 2.75
CA ALA A 103 -1.58 -0.33 1.35
C ALA A 103 -1.97 0.82 0.41
N PHE A 104 -3.08 1.53 0.68
CA PHE A 104 -3.45 2.74 -0.08
C PHE A 104 -2.42 3.84 0.04
N TYR A 105 -1.95 4.11 1.26
CA TYR A 105 -0.91 5.11 1.50
C TYR A 105 0.47 4.67 1.02
N ILE A 106 0.75 3.36 0.99
CA ILE A 106 1.97 2.84 0.40
C ILE A 106 1.92 3.04 -1.12
N ALA A 107 0.81 2.66 -1.78
CA ALA A 107 0.66 2.72 -3.23
C ALA A 107 0.84 4.13 -3.79
N ASN A 108 0.26 5.14 -3.14
CA ASN A 108 0.40 6.55 -3.54
C ASN A 108 1.72 7.19 -3.06
N GLY A 109 2.56 6.43 -2.37
CA GLY A 109 3.87 6.86 -1.88
C GLY A 109 3.83 7.86 -0.72
N MET A 110 2.70 8.00 -0.02
CA MET A 110 2.59 8.80 1.22
C MET A 110 3.26 8.13 2.41
N VAL A 111 3.31 6.80 2.39
CA VAL A 111 3.91 5.99 3.45
C VAL A 111 4.94 5.06 2.83
N ARG A 112 6.14 5.04 3.42
CA ARG A 112 7.19 4.11 3.00
C ARG A 112 7.27 2.96 4.00
N LEU A 113 7.04 1.75 3.51
CA LEU A 113 7.16 0.52 4.29
C LEU A 113 8.63 0.17 4.46
N GLN A 114 9.05 0.00 5.72
CA GLN A 114 10.36 -0.50 6.10
C GLN A 114 10.21 -1.78 6.90
N VAL A 115 11.19 -2.67 6.80
CA VAL A 115 11.26 -3.88 7.62
C VAL A 115 12.49 -3.74 8.51
N GLN A 116 12.30 -3.93 9.81
CA GLN A 116 13.32 -3.86 10.83
C GLN A 116 13.29 -5.16 11.65
N GLU A 117 14.41 -5.51 12.27
CA GLU A 117 14.45 -6.60 13.25
C GLU A 117 14.23 -6.02 14.64
N ASN A 118 13.39 -6.67 15.44
CA ASN A 118 13.19 -6.33 16.84
C ASN A 118 14.26 -6.98 17.75
N ASP A 119 14.18 -6.74 19.06
CA ASP A 119 15.15 -7.24 20.05
C ASP A 119 15.27 -8.77 20.12
N ILE A 120 14.28 -9.50 19.60
CA ILE A 120 14.26 -10.97 19.56
C ILE A 120 14.57 -11.53 18.15
N GLY A 121 14.97 -10.67 17.21
CA GLY A 121 15.35 -11.05 15.84
C GLY A 121 14.19 -11.30 14.88
N GLU A 122 12.96 -10.94 15.26
CA GLU A 122 11.81 -11.06 14.36
C GLU A 122 11.69 -9.82 13.45
N GLN A 123 11.37 -10.07 12.18
CA GLN A 123 11.07 -9.01 11.23
C GLN A 123 9.72 -8.36 11.55
N ILE A 124 9.73 -7.06 11.75
CA ILE A 124 8.56 -6.21 12.00
C ILE A 124 8.49 -5.07 10.99
N PHE A 125 7.28 -4.58 10.72
CA PHE A 125 7.09 -3.41 9.89
C PHE A 125 7.29 -2.11 10.66
N SER A 126 7.93 -1.15 10.00
CA SER A 126 7.97 0.25 10.39
C SER A 126 7.44 1.09 9.24
N LEU A 127 6.47 1.96 9.52
CA LEU A 127 5.85 2.83 8.53
C LEU A 127 6.46 4.22 8.64
N ASP A 128 7.23 4.63 7.65
CA ASP A 128 7.69 6.01 7.54
C ASP A 128 6.58 6.89 6.97
N MET A 129 5.98 7.68 7.86
CA MET A 129 4.86 8.59 7.59
C MET A 129 5.32 10.02 7.27
N SER A 130 6.62 10.28 7.09
CA SER A 130 7.17 11.65 7.00
C SER A 130 6.50 12.47 5.90
N ARG A 131 6.26 11.85 4.74
CA ARG A 131 5.59 12.51 3.60
C ARG A 131 4.12 12.77 3.88
N TYR A 132 3.42 11.81 4.49
CA TYR A 132 2.05 12.00 4.93
C TYR A 132 1.92 13.20 5.88
N GLU A 133 2.78 13.28 6.90
CA GLU A 133 2.77 14.39 7.87
C GLU A 133 3.14 15.73 7.22
N GLN A 134 4.06 15.75 6.26
CA GLN A 134 4.36 16.95 5.47
C GLN A 134 3.13 17.42 4.69
N ASN A 135 2.44 16.53 3.98
CA ASN A 135 1.25 16.86 3.22
C ASN A 135 0.10 17.34 4.13
N LYS A 136 -0.05 16.71 5.29
CA LYS A 136 -1.02 17.14 6.30
C LYS A 136 -0.76 18.58 6.76
N LYS A 137 0.50 18.95 7.02
CA LYS A 137 0.87 20.34 7.36
C LYS A 137 0.51 21.33 6.25
N VAL A 138 0.82 21.00 4.99
CA VAL A 138 0.48 21.84 3.83
C VAL A 138 -1.04 22.01 3.72
N TYR A 139 -1.80 20.93 3.87
CA TYR A 139 -3.26 20.98 3.84
C TYR A 139 -3.81 21.86 4.97
N THR A 140 -3.31 21.71 6.20
CA THR A 140 -3.72 22.55 7.33
C THR A 140 -3.39 24.02 7.11
N LEU A 141 -2.27 24.35 6.46
CA LEU A 141 -1.93 25.73 6.12
C LEU A 141 -2.92 26.33 5.10
N MET A 142 -3.29 25.58 4.06
CA MET A 142 -4.16 26.05 2.98
C MET A 142 -5.64 26.10 3.38
N PHE A 143 -6.11 25.13 4.17
CA PHE A 143 -7.54 24.89 4.42
C PHE A 143 -7.90 24.87 5.90
N GLY A 144 -6.94 25.07 6.80
CA GLY A 144 -7.20 25.17 8.23
C GLY A 144 -7.97 26.43 8.58
N PRO A 145 -8.61 26.49 9.76
CA PRO A 145 -9.35 27.67 10.21
C PRO A 145 -8.49 28.95 10.32
N SER A 146 -7.15 28.83 10.34
CA SER A 146 -6.19 29.94 10.30
C SER A 146 -5.75 30.33 8.88
N GLY A 147 -6.08 29.52 7.86
CA GLY A 147 -5.72 29.71 6.45
C GLY A 147 -6.58 30.78 5.80
N SER A 148 -6.50 32.02 6.28
CA SER A 148 -6.94 33.16 5.49
C SER A 148 -5.95 33.32 4.34
N ILE A 149 -6.44 33.13 3.12
CA ILE A 149 -5.77 33.53 1.87
C ILE A 149 -5.58 35.05 1.90
N ARG A 150 -4.58 35.54 2.65
CA ARG A 150 -4.25 36.97 2.77
C ARG A 150 -2.75 37.28 2.73
N GLU A 151 -1.87 36.30 2.62
CA GLU A 151 -0.41 36.51 2.53
C GLU A 151 0.16 36.07 1.18
N LEU A 152 -0.55 36.37 0.08
CA LEU A 152 -0.04 36.26 -1.28
C LEU A 152 -0.31 37.55 -2.10
N GLU A 153 -0.36 38.71 -1.42
CA GLU A 153 -0.21 39.99 -2.13
C GLU A 153 1.29 40.20 -2.40
N PRO A 154 1.72 40.42 -3.65
CA PRO A 154 3.09 40.82 -3.94
C PRO A 154 3.27 42.26 -3.45
N ASP A 155 4.13 42.43 -2.44
CA ASP A 155 4.58 43.74 -2.01
C ASP A 155 5.14 44.54 -3.19
N GLY A 156 4.54 45.71 -3.43
CA GLY A 156 5.19 46.85 -4.07
C GLY A 156 5.32 46.81 -5.59
N LEU A 157 4.25 47.17 -6.30
CA LEU A 157 4.42 47.92 -7.55
C LEU A 157 4.32 49.41 -7.22
N GLU A 158 5.46 50.08 -7.40
CA GLU A 158 5.69 51.51 -7.21
C GLU A 158 4.60 52.36 -7.87
N GLN A 159 4.07 53.32 -7.12
CA GLN A 159 3.25 54.40 -7.65
C GLN A 159 4.17 55.39 -8.39
N GLY A 160 3.92 55.58 -9.68
CA GLY A 160 4.37 56.74 -10.45
C GLY A 160 3.39 57.91 -10.31
#